data_AF-A0A2T1GB86-F1
#
_entry.id   AF-A0A2T1GB86-F1
#
_cell.length_a   1.000
_cell.length_b   1.000
_cell.length_c   1.000
_cell.angle_alpha   90.00
_cell.angle_beta   90.00
_cell.angle_gamma   90.00
#
_symmetry.space_group_name_H-M   'P 1'
#
loop_
_entity.id
_entity.type
_entity.pdbx_description
1 polymer ?
#
loop_
_entity_poly.entity_id
_entity_poly.type
_entity_poly.pdbx_seq_one_letter_code
_entity_poly.pdbx_strand_id
1 'polypeptide(L)'
;MENSDLPQLAPQQSAQIPLQPLRIPTGWHVNYNNGLFEIDPLPELFPDENPWWIFKEDMLQMHNEQFNRLLDLGWYPEGDLVAGRYGLVVYEGDFRGRLLYEFSTRDRLELVAEIERLLSEICQDKL
;
A
#
# COMPACT_ATOMS: atom_id res chain seq x y z
N MET A 1 -21.68 -27.73 6.61
CA MET A 1 -21.71 -26.27 6.79
C MET A 1 -20.60 -25.97 7.78
N GLU A 2 -19.38 -25.78 7.28
CA GLU A 2 -18.26 -25.38 8.12
C GLU A 2 -18.37 -23.87 8.35
N ASN A 3 -18.57 -23.47 9.61
CA ASN A 3 -18.28 -22.11 10.03
C ASN A 3 -16.75 -21.97 10.00
N SER A 4 -16.23 -21.31 8.97
CA SER A 4 -14.87 -20.81 8.99
C SER A 4 -14.85 -19.56 9.88
N ASP A 5 -14.65 -19.76 11.17
CA ASP A 5 -14.34 -18.66 12.08
C ASP A 5 -12.94 -18.14 11.72
N LEU A 6 -12.90 -17.16 10.82
CA LEU A 6 -11.69 -16.39 10.56
C LEU A 6 -11.31 -15.67 11.87
N PRO A 7 -10.04 -15.71 12.28
CA PRO A 7 -9.61 -15.04 13.51
C PRO A 7 -9.85 -13.53 13.40
N GLN A 8 -10.58 -12.98 14.36
CA GLN A 8 -10.81 -11.54 14.50
C GLN A 8 -9.53 -10.85 14.99
N LEU A 9 -9.20 -9.68 14.43
CA LEU A 9 -8.03 -8.90 14.82
C LEU A 9 -8.43 -7.75 15.75
N ALA A 10 -7.94 -7.77 16.99
CA ALA A 10 -8.05 -6.66 17.92
C ALA A 10 -6.90 -5.63 17.73
N PRO A 11 -7.00 -4.37 18.22
CA PRO A 11 -6.01 -3.31 17.98
C PRO A 11 -4.63 -3.64 18.52
N GLN A 12 -4.57 -4.42 19.61
CA GLN A 12 -3.34 -4.90 20.23
C GLN A 12 -2.70 -6.08 19.47
N GLN A 13 -3.40 -6.70 18.52
CA GLN A 13 -2.89 -7.76 17.65
C GLN A 13 -2.33 -7.25 16.32
N SER A 14 -2.45 -5.95 16.02
CA SER A 14 -1.79 -5.32 14.87
C SER A 14 -0.26 -5.53 14.87
N ALA A 15 0.34 -5.67 16.06
CA ALA A 15 1.77 -5.94 16.25
C ALA A 15 2.24 -7.31 15.69
N GLN A 16 1.34 -8.17 15.21
CA GLN A 16 1.66 -9.48 14.63
C GLN A 16 1.47 -9.57 13.11
N ILE A 17 0.87 -8.57 12.46
CA ILE A 17 0.67 -8.62 11.00
C ILE A 17 1.99 -8.25 10.34
N PRO A 18 2.59 -9.13 9.52
CA PRO A 18 3.85 -8.82 8.86
C PRO A 18 3.65 -7.73 7.81
N LEU A 19 4.71 -6.95 7.57
CA LEU A 19 4.76 -6.06 6.42
C LEU A 19 4.72 -6.87 5.13
N GLN A 20 4.06 -6.34 4.12
CA GLN A 20 4.01 -6.94 2.80
C GLN A 20 5.44 -7.04 2.21
N PRO A 21 5.91 -8.24 1.83
CA PRO A 21 7.16 -8.36 1.09
C PRO A 21 7.04 -7.70 -0.29
N LEU A 22 8.09 -6.97 -0.68
CA LEU A 22 8.25 -6.34 -2.00
C LEU A 22 9.63 -6.66 -2.58
N ARG A 23 9.68 -6.90 -3.90
CA ARG A 23 10.92 -6.99 -4.68
C ARG A 23 11.34 -5.58 -5.09
N ILE A 24 12.29 -5.01 -4.35
CA ILE A 24 12.75 -3.63 -4.55
C ILE A 24 14.10 -3.62 -5.27
N PRO A 25 14.22 -3.06 -6.50
CA PRO A 25 15.50 -2.86 -7.16
C PRO A 25 16.39 -1.86 -6.41
N THR A 26 17.70 -1.88 -6.70
CA THR A 26 18.63 -0.89 -6.14
C THR A 26 18.27 0.54 -6.57
N GLY A 27 18.51 1.51 -5.68
CA GLY A 27 18.28 2.94 -5.94
C GLY A 27 17.00 3.50 -5.30
N TRP A 28 16.18 2.63 -4.70
CA TRP A 28 15.00 3.04 -3.95
C TRP A 28 15.31 3.23 -2.46
N HIS A 29 14.87 4.35 -1.92
CA HIS A 29 14.83 4.64 -0.49
C HIS A 29 13.39 4.54 0.01
N VAL A 30 13.18 3.90 1.17
CA VAL A 30 11.88 3.88 1.84
C VAL A 30 11.84 5.05 2.81
N ASN A 31 11.03 6.08 2.51
CA ASN A 31 10.85 7.23 3.40
C ASN A 31 10.06 6.81 4.64
N TYR A 32 8.98 6.07 4.43
CA TYR A 32 8.22 5.41 5.49
C TYR A 32 7.49 4.18 4.96
N ASN A 33 7.25 3.19 5.83
CA ASN A 33 6.36 2.06 5.59
C ASN A 33 5.60 1.77 6.89
N ASN A 34 4.43 2.38 7.01
CA ASN A 34 3.67 2.43 8.24
C ASN A 34 2.33 1.69 8.14
N GLY A 35 1.95 1.20 6.95
CA GLY A 35 0.64 0.61 6.71
C GLY A 35 0.57 -0.50 5.67
N LEU A 36 1.62 -0.75 4.88
CA LEU A 36 1.54 -1.82 3.87
C LEU A 36 1.79 -3.20 4.48
N PHE A 37 0.71 -3.81 4.96
CA PHE A 37 0.69 -5.11 5.63
C PHE A 37 0.25 -6.24 4.70
N GLU A 38 0.65 -7.48 5.04
CA GLU A 38 0.23 -8.69 4.34
C GLU A 38 -1.18 -9.14 4.80
N ILE A 39 -2.19 -8.28 4.57
CA ILE A 39 -3.58 -8.53 4.97
C ILE A 39 -4.55 -7.94 3.94
N ASP A 40 -5.61 -8.70 3.64
CA ASP A 40 -6.62 -8.28 2.67
C ASP A 40 -7.68 -7.38 3.34
N PRO A 41 -8.25 -6.37 2.63
CA PRO A 41 -9.25 -5.45 3.16
C PRO A 41 -10.66 -6.07 3.23
N LEU A 42 -10.79 -7.18 3.95
CA LEU A 42 -12.03 -7.94 4.08
C LEU A 42 -12.77 -7.52 5.37
N PRO A 43 -14.00 -6.97 5.29
CA PRO A 43 -14.77 -6.55 6.47
C PRO A 43 -14.92 -7.64 7.54
N GLU A 44 -14.95 -8.92 7.14
CA GLU A 44 -15.11 -10.06 8.03
C GLU A 44 -13.93 -10.27 8.98
N LEU A 45 -12.75 -9.73 8.63
CA LEU A 45 -11.55 -9.75 9.48
C LEU A 45 -11.62 -8.67 10.59
N PHE A 46 -12.52 -7.71 10.44
CA PHE A 46 -12.68 -6.53 11.30
C PHE A 46 -14.15 -6.30 11.72
N PRO A 47 -14.82 -7.30 12.32
CA PRO A 47 -16.28 -7.28 12.50
C PRO A 47 -16.80 -6.18 13.45
N ASP A 48 -15.93 -5.60 14.29
CA ASP A 48 -16.34 -4.64 15.33
C ASP A 48 -15.48 -3.35 15.36
N GLU A 49 -14.62 -3.14 14.36
CA GLU A 49 -13.66 -2.04 14.37
C GLU A 49 -13.50 -1.39 12.99
N ASN A 50 -13.31 -0.06 12.98
CA ASN A 50 -12.79 0.63 11.82
C ASN A 50 -11.25 0.50 11.85
N PRO A 51 -10.63 -0.22 10.91
CA PRO A 51 -9.19 -0.52 10.93
C PRO A 51 -8.32 0.64 10.40
N TRP A 52 -8.61 1.88 10.80
CA TRP A 52 -7.90 3.09 10.38
C TRP A 52 -6.38 3.03 10.64
N TRP A 53 -5.92 2.23 11.62
CA TRP A 53 -4.48 2.07 11.87
C TRP A 53 -3.76 1.21 10.81
N ILE A 54 -4.49 0.33 10.12
CA ILE A 54 -4.02 -0.52 9.02
C ILE A 54 -4.26 0.18 7.69
N PHE A 55 -5.50 0.57 7.41
CA PHE A 55 -5.93 1.14 6.13
C PHE A 55 -6.04 2.66 6.24
N LYS A 56 -4.90 3.34 6.12
CA LYS A 56 -4.75 4.81 6.23
C LYS A 56 -4.23 5.45 4.96
N GLU A 57 -4.28 6.77 4.89
CA GLU A 57 -3.85 7.53 3.70
C GLU A 57 -2.33 7.49 3.46
N ASP A 58 -1.52 7.30 4.51
CA ASP A 58 -0.05 7.28 4.43
C ASP A 58 0.51 5.86 4.75
N MET A 59 0.41 4.93 3.80
CA MET A 59 0.81 3.53 4.03
C MET A 59 2.28 3.27 3.70
N LEU A 60 2.75 3.75 2.56
CA LEU A 60 4.11 3.55 2.05
C LEU A 60 4.52 4.72 1.18
N GLN A 61 5.74 5.21 1.38
CA GLN A 61 6.36 6.16 0.46
C GLN A 61 7.80 5.76 0.17
N MET A 62 8.14 5.79 -1.11
CA MET A 62 9.45 5.45 -1.61
C MET A 62 9.94 6.52 -2.56
N HIS A 63 11.24 6.81 -2.51
CA HIS A 63 11.88 7.77 -3.39
C HIS A 63 13.03 7.11 -4.14
N ASN A 64 13.15 7.40 -5.43
CA ASN A 64 14.32 7.06 -6.23
C ASN A 64 15.06 8.33 -6.60
N GLU A 65 16.23 8.54 -6.00
CA GLU A 65 17.03 9.76 -6.22
C GLU A 65 17.59 9.86 -7.64
N GLN A 66 17.99 8.72 -8.23
CA GLN A 66 18.61 8.70 -9.55
C GLN A 66 17.62 9.15 -10.64
N PHE A 67 16.38 8.68 -10.56
CA PHE A 67 15.34 9.01 -11.53
C PHE A 67 14.44 10.16 -11.08
N ASN A 68 14.67 10.73 -9.88
CA ASN A 68 13.86 11.78 -9.28
C ASN A 68 12.36 11.41 -9.33
N ARG A 69 12.00 10.29 -8.67
CA ARG A 69 10.64 9.76 -8.64
C ARG A 69 10.18 9.51 -7.21
N LEU A 70 8.98 9.97 -6.89
CA LEU A 70 8.27 9.67 -5.66
C LEU A 70 7.16 8.67 -5.96
N LEU A 71 7.15 7.54 -5.27
CA LEU A 71 6.01 6.61 -5.22
C LEU A 71 5.35 6.76 -3.87
N ASP A 72 4.03 6.95 -3.86
CA ASP A 72 3.25 7.13 -2.64
C ASP A 72 1.98 6.27 -2.69
N LEU A 73 1.62 5.72 -1.55
CA LEU A 73 0.55 4.74 -1.39
C LEU A 73 -0.28 5.03 -0.15
N GLY A 74 -1.59 5.05 -0.36
CA GLY A 74 -2.59 5.18 0.70
C GLY A 74 -3.82 4.31 0.48
N TRP A 75 -4.69 4.28 1.49
CA TRP A 75 -6.04 3.75 1.41
C TRP A 75 -7.07 4.87 1.56
N TYR A 76 -7.99 4.98 0.61
CA TYR A 76 -8.95 6.08 0.53
C TYR A 76 -10.38 5.58 0.25
N PRO A 77 -11.40 6.00 1.02
CA PRO A 77 -11.31 6.79 2.26
C PRO A 77 -10.66 6.00 3.41
N GLU A 78 -9.94 6.68 4.30
CA GLU A 78 -9.27 6.07 5.46
C GLU A 78 -10.23 5.18 6.27
N GLY A 79 -9.78 3.95 6.55
CA GLY A 79 -10.48 2.99 7.40
C GLY A 79 -11.76 2.39 6.82
N ASP A 80 -12.28 2.91 5.70
CA ASP A 80 -13.50 2.42 5.08
C ASP A 80 -13.21 1.17 4.24
N LEU A 81 -13.50 -0.01 4.79
CA LEU A 81 -13.35 -1.27 4.07
C LEU A 81 -14.42 -1.49 2.98
N VAL A 82 -15.55 -0.78 3.02
CA VAL A 82 -16.66 -0.97 2.08
C VAL A 82 -16.43 -0.13 0.82
N ALA A 83 -16.15 1.16 0.97
CA ALA A 83 -15.94 2.07 -0.15
C ALA A 83 -14.46 2.25 -0.51
N GLY A 84 -13.56 1.97 0.42
CA GLY A 84 -12.15 2.28 0.26
C GLY A 84 -11.41 1.43 -0.74
N ARG A 85 -10.23 1.91 -1.13
CA ARG A 85 -9.31 1.26 -2.06
C ARG A 85 -7.90 1.78 -1.84
N TYR A 86 -6.93 0.99 -2.24
CA TYR A 86 -5.57 1.49 -2.39
C TYR A 86 -5.53 2.54 -3.51
N GLY A 87 -4.88 3.65 -3.23
CA GLY A 87 -4.50 4.68 -4.20
C GLY A 87 -2.98 4.73 -4.27
N LEU A 88 -2.43 4.41 -5.44
CA LEU A 88 -1.01 4.39 -5.73
C LEU A 88 -0.72 5.48 -6.76
N VAL A 89 0.26 6.33 -6.47
CA VAL A 89 0.63 7.46 -7.33
C VAL A 89 2.14 7.54 -7.49
N VAL A 90 2.57 8.03 -8.65
CA VAL A 90 3.98 8.36 -8.91
C VAL A 90 4.09 9.81 -9.37
N TYR A 91 4.97 10.57 -8.72
CA TYR A 91 5.28 11.95 -9.07
C TYR A 91 6.74 12.10 -9.52
N GLU A 92 7.00 13.11 -10.34
CA GLU A 92 8.34 13.60 -10.60
C GLU A 92 8.87 14.39 -9.40
N GLY A 93 9.93 13.91 -8.75
CA GLY A 93 10.53 14.54 -7.58
C GLY A 93 9.68 14.39 -6.32
N ASP A 94 8.70 15.29 -6.13
CA ASP A 94 7.82 15.33 -4.96
C ASP A 94 6.37 15.65 -5.34
N PHE A 95 5.49 15.84 -4.35
CA PHE A 95 4.08 16.17 -4.55
C PHE A 95 3.82 17.53 -5.25
N ARG A 96 4.83 18.37 -5.43
CA ARG A 96 4.74 19.61 -6.24
C ARG A 96 5.13 19.38 -7.69
N GLY A 97 5.69 18.21 -8.00
CA GLY A 97 6.01 17.80 -9.35
C GLY A 97 4.79 17.34 -10.14
N ARG A 98 5.05 16.85 -11.35
CA ARG A 98 4.00 16.31 -12.22
C ARG A 98 3.59 14.92 -11.75
N LEU A 99 2.29 14.66 -11.70
CA LEU A 99 1.76 13.31 -11.59
C LEU A 99 2.08 12.55 -12.88
N LEU A 100 2.84 11.46 -12.75
CA LEU A 100 3.27 10.62 -13.87
C LEU A 100 2.38 9.38 -14.00
N TYR A 101 1.85 8.90 -12.88
CA TYR A 101 1.04 7.69 -12.84
C TYR A 101 0.05 7.73 -11.68
N GLU A 102 -1.15 7.19 -11.91
CA GLU A 102 -2.14 6.90 -10.88
C GLU A 102 -2.73 5.51 -11.11
N PHE A 103 -2.97 4.79 -10.02
CA PHE A 103 -3.60 3.48 -10.04
C PHE A 103 -4.41 3.28 -8.77
N SER A 104 -5.52 2.55 -8.88
CA SER A 104 -6.33 2.20 -7.71
C SER A 104 -6.86 0.78 -7.81
N THR A 105 -6.84 0.06 -6.69
CA THR A 105 -7.38 -1.30 -6.59
C THR A 105 -7.83 -1.61 -5.17
N ARG A 106 -8.65 -2.65 -5.02
CA ARG A 106 -8.97 -3.27 -3.72
C ARG A 106 -8.19 -4.57 -3.49
N ASP A 107 -7.55 -5.10 -4.53
CA ASP A 107 -6.81 -6.36 -4.46
C ASP A 107 -5.36 -6.07 -4.05
N ARG A 108 -4.95 -6.60 -2.89
CA ARG A 108 -3.60 -6.44 -2.36
C ARG A 108 -2.54 -7.06 -3.27
N LEU A 109 -2.82 -8.20 -3.91
CA LEU A 109 -1.87 -8.86 -4.79
C LEU A 109 -1.71 -8.10 -6.11
N GLU A 110 -2.79 -7.54 -6.64
CA GLU A 110 -2.73 -6.63 -7.79
C GLU A 110 -1.90 -5.39 -7.46
N LEU A 111 -2.11 -4.80 -6.28
CA LEU A 111 -1.31 -3.67 -5.79
C LEU A 111 0.17 -4.01 -5.69
N VAL A 112 0.52 -5.17 -5.12
CA VAL A 112 1.92 -5.61 -4.97
C VAL A 112 2.58 -5.79 -6.33
N ALA A 113 1.90 -6.46 -7.26
CA ALA A 113 2.40 -6.64 -8.62
C ALA A 113 2.64 -5.28 -9.30
N GLU A 114 1.74 -4.32 -9.09
CA GLU A 114 1.82 -3.00 -9.68
C GLU A 114 2.96 -2.16 -9.09
N ILE A 115 3.14 -2.18 -7.76
CA ILE A 115 4.29 -1.55 -7.11
C ILE A 115 5.58 -2.13 -7.67
N GLU A 116 5.75 -3.46 -7.66
CA GLU A 116 6.99 -4.10 -8.13
C GLU A 116 7.27 -3.81 -9.62
N ARG A 117 6.23 -3.74 -10.46
CA ARG A 117 6.32 -3.34 -11.86
C ARG A 117 6.85 -1.90 -11.98
N LEU A 118 6.25 -0.94 -11.28
CA LEU A 118 6.65 0.47 -11.30
C LEU A 118 8.09 0.65 -10.80
N LEU A 119 8.43 0.01 -9.68
CA LEU A 119 9.79 0.07 -9.12
C LEU A 119 10.84 -0.41 -10.15
N SER A 120 10.52 -1.47 -10.91
CA SER A 120 11.38 -2.00 -11.96
C SER A 120 11.46 -1.10 -13.21
N GLU A 121 10.33 -0.57 -13.66
CA GLU A 121 10.26 0.26 -14.87
C GLU A 121 10.93 1.62 -14.71
N ILE A 122 10.79 2.26 -13.55
CA ILE A 122 11.48 3.51 -13.23
C ILE A 122 12.99 3.30 -13.28
N CYS A 123 13.50 2.18 -12.75
CA CYS A 123 14.92 1.83 -12.84
C CYS A 123 15.40 1.56 -14.27
N GLN A 124 14.49 1.40 -15.23
CA GLN A 124 14.76 1.22 -16.66
C GLN A 124 14.49 2.50 -17.47
N ASP A 125 14.24 3.63 -16.81
CA ASP A 125 13.91 4.93 -17.44
C ASP A 125 12.67 4.85 -18.35
N LYS A 126 11.68 4.05 -17.96
CA LYS A 126 10.41 3.89 -18.71
C LYS A 126 9.28 4.77 -18.19
N LEU A 127 9.47 5.39 -17.02
CA LEU A 127 8.49 6.26 -16.35
C LEU A 127 9.18 7.40 -15.60
#